data_AF-A0A1H1V2K1-F1
#
_entry.id   AF-A0A1H1V2K1-F1
#
_cell.length_a   1.000
_cell.length_b   1.000
_cell.length_c   1.000
_cell.angle_alpha   90.00
_cell.angle_beta   90.00
_cell.angle_gamma   90.00
#
_symmetry.space_group_name_H-M   'P 1'
#
loop_
_entity.id
_entity.type
_entity.pdbx_description
1 polymer ?
#
loop_
_entity_poly.entity_id
_entity_poly.type
_entity_poly.pdbx_seq_one_letter_code
_entity_poly.pdbx_strand_id
1 'polypeptide(L)'
;MTPSLITRLCNIGMKPGISAATQLVTTRRICRAIADQLDVIRSERRALRRQAGKLKAFLPFTRQAIAELEEQAREHKEATRSGARSALAGFGQSLMFDREGLALALGFDRMCDLLSVNPVNRQQAGADGDTSLRGVAYLSELEDSADRKYTEWGAGGPLYRACHAAMIRFIRECPEDQLPDPFAPGAPFGPKLPPTLSIVGK
;
A
#
# COMPACT_ATOMS: atom_id res chain seq x y z
N MET A 1 27.24 -15.99 2.64
CA MET A 1 25.76 -15.93 2.58
C MET A 1 25.36 -15.03 1.42
N THR A 2 24.57 -15.51 0.45
CA THR A 2 24.09 -14.69 -0.67
C THR A 2 23.04 -13.68 -0.14
N PRO A 3 23.18 -12.37 -0.44
CA PRO A 3 22.20 -11.39 -0.02
C PRO A 3 20.82 -11.71 -0.60
N SER A 4 19.78 -11.53 0.22
CA SER A 4 18.39 -11.72 -0.20
C SER A 4 18.08 -10.87 -1.44
N LEU A 5 17.09 -11.26 -2.24
CA LEU A 5 16.64 -10.48 -3.40
C LEU A 5 16.39 -9.01 -3.02
N ILE A 6 15.71 -8.78 -1.89
CA ILE A 6 15.40 -7.45 -1.38
C ILE A 6 16.70 -6.68 -1.08
N THR A 7 17.66 -7.29 -0.38
CA THR A 7 18.96 -6.66 -0.09
C THR A 7 19.70 -6.25 -1.36
N ARG A 8 19.70 -7.10 -2.40
CA ARG A 8 20.32 -6.77 -3.69
C ARG A 8 19.63 -5.60 -4.38
N LEU A 9 18.30 -5.57 -4.37
CA LEU A 9 17.54 -4.49 -4.97
C LEU A 9 17.72 -3.16 -4.21
N CYS A 10 17.75 -3.19 -2.87
CA CYS A 10 18.07 -2.02 -2.06
C CYS A 10 19.47 -1.49 -2.39
N ASN A 11 20.46 -2.38 -2.53
CA ASN A 11 21.81 -1.97 -2.91
C ASN A 11 21.87 -1.32 -4.30
N ILE A 12 21.00 -1.71 -5.24
CA ILE A 12 20.89 -1.04 -6.54
C ILE A 12 20.22 0.33 -6.35
N GLY A 13 19.13 0.40 -5.60
CA GLY A 13 18.38 1.63 -5.34
C GLY A 13 19.16 2.70 -4.55
N MET A 14 20.15 2.30 -3.76
CA MET A 14 20.99 3.21 -2.97
C MET A 14 22.25 3.69 -3.71
N LYS A 15 22.52 3.21 -4.93
CA LYS A 15 23.69 3.68 -5.68
C LYS A 15 23.54 5.17 -6.03
N PRO A 16 24.58 5.99 -5.83
CA PRO A 16 24.54 7.38 -6.23
C PRO A 16 24.39 7.49 -7.75
N GLY A 17 23.60 8.45 -8.22
CA GLY A 17 23.45 8.75 -9.65
C GLY A 17 22.63 7.74 -10.45
N ILE A 18 21.84 6.87 -9.80
CA ILE A 18 20.88 6.04 -10.55
C ILE A 18 19.80 6.91 -11.21
N SER A 19 19.33 6.47 -12.38
CA SER A 19 18.22 7.14 -13.06
C SER A 19 16.92 7.02 -12.26
N ALA A 20 16.04 8.01 -12.37
CA ALA A 20 14.68 7.95 -11.79
C ALA A 20 13.90 6.71 -12.25
N ALA A 21 14.15 6.25 -13.49
CA ALA A 21 13.52 5.05 -14.03
C ALA A 21 13.99 3.79 -13.30
N THR A 22 15.31 3.68 -13.10
CA THR A 22 15.92 2.59 -12.32
C THR A 22 15.38 2.61 -10.90
N GLN A 23 15.33 3.78 -10.28
CA GLN A 23 14.82 3.97 -8.93
C GLN A 23 13.38 3.46 -8.81
N LEU A 24 12.45 3.96 -9.64
CA LEU A 24 11.05 3.54 -9.63
C LEU A 24 10.90 2.03 -9.85
N VAL A 25 11.60 1.46 -10.83
CA VAL A 25 11.55 0.02 -11.12
C VAL A 25 12.08 -0.81 -9.94
N THR A 26 13.18 -0.38 -9.31
CA THR A 26 13.71 -1.09 -8.13
C THR A 26 12.79 -1.00 -6.94
N THR A 27 12.24 0.18 -6.63
CA THR A 27 11.24 0.38 -5.57
C THR A 27 10.02 -0.52 -5.79
N ARG A 28 9.50 -0.57 -7.02
CA ARG A 28 8.39 -1.43 -7.42
C ARG A 28 8.68 -2.91 -7.18
N ARG A 29 9.86 -3.39 -7.58
CA ARG A 29 10.29 -4.78 -7.36
C ARG A 29 10.48 -5.11 -5.89
N ILE A 30 11.01 -4.18 -5.09
CA ILE A 30 11.17 -4.35 -3.63
C ILE A 30 9.80 -4.47 -2.98
N CYS A 31 8.89 -3.53 -3.28
CA CYS A 31 7.53 -3.54 -2.75
C CYS A 31 6.83 -4.85 -3.08
N ARG A 32 6.92 -5.33 -4.34
CA ARG A 32 6.36 -6.63 -4.75
C ARG A 32 6.92 -7.79 -3.93
N ALA A 33 8.24 -7.90 -3.82
CA ALA A 33 8.88 -8.99 -3.07
C ALA A 33 8.48 -8.99 -1.58
N ILE A 34 8.38 -7.82 -0.95
CA ILE A 34 7.93 -7.71 0.44
C ILE A 34 6.46 -8.10 0.56
N ALA A 35 5.63 -7.65 -0.39
CA ALA A 35 4.20 -7.89 -0.40
C ALA A 35 3.88 -9.39 -0.59
N ASP A 36 4.59 -10.07 -1.49
CA ASP A 36 4.51 -11.52 -1.69
C ASP A 36 4.91 -12.28 -0.42
N GLN A 37 5.99 -11.86 0.24
CA GLN A 37 6.42 -12.44 1.52
C GLN A 37 5.34 -12.30 2.60
N LEU A 38 4.66 -11.15 2.67
CA LEU A 38 3.55 -10.92 3.60
C LEU A 38 2.35 -11.82 3.30
N ASP A 39 2.06 -12.10 2.04
CA ASP A 39 0.96 -12.99 1.64
C ASP A 39 1.25 -14.44 1.99
N VAL A 40 2.49 -14.90 1.80
CA VAL A 40 2.93 -16.21 2.25
C VAL A 40 2.71 -16.35 3.76
N ILE A 41 3.23 -15.40 4.56
CA ILE A 41 3.06 -15.43 6.02
C ILE A 41 1.57 -15.39 6.41
N ARG A 42 0.76 -14.58 5.72
CA ARG A 42 -0.68 -14.47 5.97
C ARG A 42 -1.37 -15.83 5.71
N SER A 43 -1.01 -16.50 4.62
CA SER A 43 -1.60 -17.79 4.24
C SER A 43 -1.27 -18.90 5.25
N GLU A 44 -0.01 -18.98 5.70
CA GLU A 44 0.47 -19.91 6.74
C GLU A 44 -0.31 -19.70 8.06
N ARG A 45 -0.43 -18.45 8.51
CA ARG A 45 -1.19 -18.12 9.74
C ARG A 45 -2.69 -18.40 9.60
N ARG A 46 -3.24 -18.21 8.40
CA ARG A 46 -4.64 -18.56 8.12
C ARG A 46 -4.86 -20.07 8.11
N ALA A 47 -3.88 -20.87 7.72
CA ALA A 47 -3.96 -22.33 7.81
C ALA A 47 -4.05 -22.79 9.27
N LEU A 48 -3.21 -22.27 10.16
CA LEU A 48 -3.26 -22.56 11.61
C LEU A 48 -4.61 -22.16 12.23
N ARG A 49 -5.10 -20.95 11.94
CA ARG A 49 -6.44 -20.52 12.42
C ARG A 49 -7.57 -21.38 11.89
N ARG A 50 -7.47 -21.89 10.66
CA ARG A 50 -8.46 -22.82 10.10
C ARG A 50 -8.42 -24.17 10.81
N GLN A 51 -7.25 -24.67 11.20
CA GLN A 51 -7.14 -25.88 12.02
C GLN A 51 -7.82 -25.67 13.38
N ALA A 52 -7.54 -24.54 14.05
CA ALA A 52 -8.22 -24.17 15.29
C ALA A 52 -9.75 -24.11 15.11
N GLY A 53 -10.21 -23.51 14.02
CA GLY A 53 -11.63 -23.44 13.67
C GLY A 53 -12.30 -24.81 13.53
N LYS A 54 -11.62 -25.81 12.95
CA LYS A 54 -12.14 -27.19 12.84
C LYS A 54 -12.31 -27.86 14.20
N LEU A 55 -11.42 -27.56 15.15
CA LEU A 55 -11.47 -28.16 16.49
C LEU A 55 -12.60 -27.63 17.36
N LYS A 56 -13.21 -26.47 17.00
CA LYS A 56 -14.34 -25.89 17.74
C LYS A 56 -15.55 -26.81 17.85
N ALA A 57 -15.74 -27.73 16.90
CA ALA A 57 -16.82 -28.71 16.93
C ALA A 57 -16.72 -29.72 18.09
N PHE A 58 -15.52 -29.87 18.69
CA PHE A 58 -15.24 -30.86 19.73
C PHE A 58 -15.01 -30.22 21.11
N LEU A 59 -15.53 -29.01 21.31
CA LEU A 59 -15.54 -28.37 22.62
C LEU A 59 -16.40 -29.19 23.61
N PRO A 60 -16.04 -29.18 24.91
CA PRO A 60 -15.00 -28.36 25.54
C PRO A 60 -13.58 -28.95 25.48
N PHE A 61 -13.42 -30.22 25.08
CA PHE A 61 -12.18 -30.98 25.23
C PHE A 61 -11.00 -30.45 24.39
N THR A 62 -11.29 -29.77 23.27
CA THR A 62 -10.28 -29.16 22.39
C THR A 62 -9.87 -27.74 22.76
N ARG A 63 -10.37 -27.18 23.88
CA ARG A 63 -10.13 -25.77 24.25
C ARG A 63 -8.64 -25.42 24.30
N GLN A 64 -7.81 -26.27 24.91
CA GLN A 64 -6.37 -26.03 25.01
C GLN A 64 -5.69 -26.08 23.63
N ALA A 65 -5.99 -27.11 22.83
CA ALA A 65 -5.42 -27.24 21.48
C ALA A 65 -5.81 -26.07 20.55
N ILE A 66 -7.03 -25.54 20.69
CA ILE A 66 -7.47 -24.33 19.97
C ILE A 66 -6.61 -23.14 20.38
N ALA A 67 -6.42 -22.91 21.68
CA ALA A 67 -5.62 -21.80 22.20
C ALA A 67 -4.15 -21.89 21.74
N GLU A 68 -3.57 -23.08 21.76
CA GLU A 68 -2.20 -23.33 21.27
C GLU A 68 -2.07 -23.02 19.77
N LEU A 69 -3.02 -23.45 18.94
CA LEU A 69 -3.01 -23.14 17.50
C LEU A 69 -3.22 -21.65 17.22
N GLU A 70 -4.07 -20.98 18.00
CA GLU A 70 -4.27 -19.52 17.88
C GLU A 70 -3.01 -18.76 18.29
N GLU A 71 -2.30 -19.22 19.32
CA GLU A 71 -1.03 -18.65 19.75
C GLU A 71 0.08 -18.88 18.71
N GLN A 72 0.23 -20.11 18.23
CA GLN A 72 1.16 -20.41 17.14
C GLN A 72 0.85 -19.55 15.91
N ALA A 73 -0.43 -19.35 15.57
CA ALA A 73 -0.80 -18.46 14.48
C ALA A 73 -0.50 -16.97 14.77
N ARG A 74 -0.45 -16.54 16.04
CA ARG A 74 -0.09 -15.18 16.43
C ARG A 74 1.43 -14.98 16.35
N GLU A 75 2.21 -15.92 16.85
CA GLU A 75 3.68 -15.82 16.91
C GLU A 75 4.37 -16.12 15.57
N HIS A 76 3.74 -16.94 14.71
CA HIS A 76 4.33 -17.39 13.46
C HIS A 76 4.87 -16.24 12.60
N LYS A 77 6.20 -16.18 12.54
CA LYS A 77 7.00 -15.19 11.80
C LYS A 77 6.62 -13.74 12.13
N GLU A 78 6.18 -13.43 13.35
CA GLU A 78 5.71 -12.09 13.71
C GLU A 78 6.81 -11.02 13.54
N ALA A 79 8.04 -11.29 13.96
CA ALA A 79 9.16 -10.35 13.78
C ALA A 79 9.40 -10.03 12.29
N THR A 80 9.45 -11.06 11.44
CA THR A 80 9.60 -10.89 9.99
C THR A 80 8.44 -10.12 9.39
N ARG A 81 7.21 -10.45 9.78
CA ARG A 81 5.99 -9.78 9.30
C ARG A 81 5.97 -8.30 9.71
N SER A 82 6.27 -8.01 10.96
CA SER A 82 6.29 -6.65 11.50
C SER A 82 7.35 -5.80 10.78
N GLY A 83 8.57 -6.32 10.64
CA GLY A 83 9.65 -5.68 9.88
C GLY A 83 9.27 -5.43 8.42
N ALA A 84 8.70 -6.44 7.74
CA ALA A 84 8.23 -6.32 6.36
C ALA A 84 7.12 -5.27 6.20
N ARG A 85 6.15 -5.21 7.13
CA ARG A 85 5.10 -4.17 7.11
C ARG A 85 5.67 -2.78 7.32
N SER A 86 6.62 -2.63 8.25
CA SER A 86 7.29 -1.35 8.51
C SER A 86 8.08 -0.87 7.29
N ALA A 87 8.85 -1.76 6.67
CA ALA A 87 9.59 -1.46 5.44
C ALA A 87 8.66 -1.05 4.28
N LEU A 88 7.58 -1.82 4.07
CA LEU A 88 6.59 -1.54 3.03
C LEU A 88 5.91 -0.18 3.24
N ALA A 89 5.56 0.14 4.50
CA ALA A 89 5.02 1.46 4.86
C ALA A 89 6.04 2.60 4.67
N GLY A 90 7.33 2.35 4.92
CA GLY A 90 8.40 3.32 4.66
C GLY A 90 8.50 3.69 3.17
N PHE A 91 8.48 2.69 2.28
CA PHE A 91 8.41 2.94 0.83
C PHE A 91 7.12 3.67 0.46
N GLY A 92 5.98 3.24 0.99
CA GLY A 92 4.71 3.92 0.75
C GLY A 92 4.71 5.39 1.15
N GLN A 93 5.32 5.72 2.29
CA GLN A 93 5.42 7.11 2.75
C GLN A 93 6.28 7.95 1.79
N SER A 94 7.41 7.42 1.31
CA SER A 94 8.26 8.13 0.34
C SER A 94 7.50 8.38 -0.98
N LEU A 95 6.77 7.37 -1.47
CA LEU A 95 5.95 7.46 -2.69
C LEU A 95 4.77 8.44 -2.57
N MET A 96 4.06 8.43 -1.44
CA MET A 96 2.89 9.28 -1.21
C MET A 96 3.20 10.79 -1.27
N PHE A 97 4.44 11.16 -0.95
CA PHE A 97 4.91 12.55 -0.99
C PHE A 97 5.88 12.81 -2.15
N ASP A 98 6.08 11.84 -3.04
CA ASP A 98 7.07 11.86 -4.14
C ASP A 98 8.41 12.46 -3.67
N ARG A 99 8.95 11.98 -2.55
CA ARG A 99 10.11 12.59 -1.88
C ARG A 99 11.34 12.67 -2.77
N GLU A 100 11.45 11.77 -3.73
CA GLU A 100 12.56 11.69 -4.67
C GLU A 100 12.27 12.40 -6.00
N GLY A 101 11.11 13.05 -6.14
CA GLY A 101 10.73 13.84 -7.32
C GLY A 101 10.60 13.00 -8.59
N LEU A 102 10.18 11.73 -8.46
CA LEU A 102 10.12 10.77 -9.56
C LEU A 102 9.09 11.18 -10.60
N ALA A 103 7.94 11.73 -10.19
CA ALA A 103 6.90 12.12 -11.12
C ALA A 103 7.38 13.24 -12.05
N LEU A 104 8.07 14.24 -11.49
CA LEU A 104 8.67 15.33 -12.26
C LEU A 104 9.82 14.85 -13.14
N ALA A 105 10.73 14.04 -12.59
CA ALA A 105 11.93 13.59 -13.31
C ALA A 105 11.62 12.65 -14.49
N LEU A 106 10.55 11.85 -14.40
CA LEU A 106 10.13 10.94 -15.46
C LEU A 106 9.14 11.57 -16.43
N GLY A 107 8.30 12.47 -15.95
CA GLY A 107 7.09 12.87 -16.66
C GLY A 107 6.01 11.78 -16.64
N PHE A 108 4.78 12.18 -16.93
CA PHE A 108 3.60 11.33 -16.77
C PHE A 108 3.64 10.06 -17.65
N ASP A 109 3.90 10.21 -18.95
CA ASP A 109 3.87 9.07 -19.89
C ASP A 109 4.89 8.00 -19.54
N ARG A 110 6.14 8.43 -19.24
CA ARG A 110 7.21 7.51 -18.88
C ARG A 110 6.95 6.82 -17.55
N MET A 111 6.38 7.54 -16.58
CA MET A 111 5.95 6.95 -15.31
C MET A 111 4.88 5.88 -15.56
N CYS A 112 3.86 6.18 -16.37
CA CYS A 112 2.82 5.23 -16.73
C CYS A 112 3.35 3.99 -17.47
N ASP A 113 4.36 4.13 -18.32
CA ASP A 113 5.06 2.99 -18.94
C ASP A 113 5.73 2.10 -17.90
N LEU A 114 6.49 2.69 -16.98
CA LEU A 114 7.21 1.93 -15.94
C LEU A 114 6.27 1.28 -14.92
N LEU A 115 5.07 1.83 -14.75
CA LEU A 115 4.01 1.29 -13.90
C LEU A 115 3.07 0.33 -14.63
N SER A 116 3.30 0.06 -15.92
CA SER A 116 2.46 -0.82 -16.74
C SER A 116 0.98 -0.38 -16.77
N VAL A 117 0.73 0.93 -16.89
CA VAL A 117 -0.63 1.50 -16.96
C VAL A 117 -1.20 1.33 -18.36
N ASN A 118 -2.44 0.88 -18.47
CA ASN A 118 -3.16 0.76 -19.75
C ASN A 118 -3.35 2.16 -20.41
N PRO A 119 -3.06 2.34 -21.71
CA PRO A 119 -3.23 3.63 -22.41
C PRO A 119 -4.59 4.32 -22.20
N VAL A 120 -5.69 3.57 -22.15
CA VAL A 120 -7.04 4.12 -21.90
C VAL A 120 -7.11 4.78 -20.52
N ASN A 121 -6.55 4.13 -19.51
CA ASN A 121 -6.50 4.65 -18.15
C ASN A 121 -5.56 5.85 -18.02
N ARG A 122 -4.50 5.91 -18.83
CA ARG A 122 -3.59 7.07 -18.87
C ARG A 122 -4.33 8.32 -19.37
N GLN A 123 -5.10 8.16 -20.44
CA GLN A 123 -5.89 9.26 -21.00
C GLN A 123 -6.91 9.77 -19.98
N GLN A 124 -7.60 8.86 -19.29
CA GLN A 124 -8.55 9.22 -18.24
C GLN A 124 -7.86 9.95 -17.08
N ALA A 125 -6.76 9.42 -16.54
CA ALA A 125 -6.01 10.06 -15.47
C ALA A 125 -5.46 11.44 -15.86
N GLY A 126 -5.03 11.61 -17.11
CA GLY A 126 -4.63 12.90 -17.65
C GLY A 126 -5.79 13.91 -17.71
N ALA A 127 -6.99 13.46 -18.11
CA ALA A 127 -8.19 14.30 -18.14
C ALA A 127 -8.67 14.70 -16.73
N ASP A 128 -8.54 13.79 -15.77
CA ASP A 128 -8.92 14.02 -14.36
C ASP A 128 -7.86 14.85 -13.60
N GLY A 129 -6.72 15.14 -14.22
CA GLY A 129 -5.60 15.88 -13.62
C GLY A 129 -4.78 15.09 -12.60
N ASP A 130 -4.98 13.76 -12.52
CA ASP A 130 -4.32 12.90 -11.55
C ASP A 130 -3.01 12.31 -12.09
N THR A 131 -2.04 13.18 -12.39
CA THR A 131 -0.75 12.81 -13.01
C THR A 131 0.36 12.53 -11.99
N SER A 132 0.05 12.55 -10.70
CA SER A 132 1.02 12.31 -9.62
C SER A 132 1.29 10.83 -9.42
N LEU A 133 2.47 10.47 -8.88
CA LEU A 133 2.81 9.08 -8.56
C LEU A 133 1.82 8.47 -7.56
N ARG A 134 1.45 9.23 -6.52
CA ARG A 134 0.41 8.86 -5.56
C ARG A 134 -0.94 8.66 -6.26
N GLY A 135 -1.30 9.57 -7.13
CA GLY A 135 -2.52 9.54 -7.92
C GLY A 135 -2.69 8.25 -8.68
N VAL A 136 -1.74 8.01 -9.59
CA VAL A 136 -1.72 6.84 -10.47
C VAL A 136 -1.63 5.54 -9.67
N ALA A 137 -0.73 5.45 -8.68
CA ALA A 137 -0.48 4.19 -7.99
C ALA A 137 -1.48 3.87 -6.86
N TYR A 138 -2.00 4.88 -6.14
CA TYR A 138 -2.80 4.66 -4.93
C TYR A 138 -4.25 5.12 -5.06
N LEU A 139 -4.49 6.35 -5.52
CA LEU A 139 -5.86 6.90 -5.57
C LEU A 139 -6.68 6.26 -6.70
N SER A 140 -6.06 6.14 -7.86
CA SER A 140 -6.70 5.61 -9.08
C SER A 140 -6.40 4.11 -9.30
N GLU A 141 -5.53 3.51 -8.49
CA GLU A 141 -5.14 2.09 -8.54
C GLU A 141 -4.76 1.59 -9.95
N LEU A 142 -4.02 2.41 -10.72
CA LEU A 142 -3.76 2.17 -12.14
C LEU A 142 -2.49 1.36 -12.42
N GLU A 143 -1.65 1.14 -11.41
CA GLU A 143 -0.47 0.28 -11.54
C GLU A 143 -0.87 -1.12 -12.01
N ASP A 144 -0.14 -1.67 -12.99
CA ASP A 144 -0.43 -2.98 -13.60
C ASP A 144 -1.82 -3.09 -14.28
N SER A 145 -2.48 -1.96 -14.54
CA SER A 145 -3.80 -1.98 -15.17
C SER A 145 -3.81 -2.52 -16.61
N ALA A 146 -2.65 -2.61 -17.28
CA ALA A 146 -2.52 -3.29 -18.56
C ALA A 146 -2.72 -4.81 -18.45
N ASP A 147 -2.34 -5.42 -17.31
CA ASP A 147 -2.37 -6.87 -17.10
C ASP A 147 -3.56 -7.33 -16.23
N ARG A 148 -4.39 -6.39 -15.75
CA ARG A 148 -5.49 -6.50 -14.77
C ARG A 148 -5.77 -7.93 -14.26
N LYS A 149 -4.96 -8.39 -13.29
CA LYS A 149 -5.15 -9.65 -12.56
C LYS A 149 -5.91 -9.50 -11.24
N TYR A 150 -6.21 -8.28 -10.82
CA TYR A 150 -6.68 -7.98 -9.46
C TYR A 150 -8.15 -7.55 -9.49
N THR A 151 -9.05 -8.44 -9.04
CA THR A 151 -10.48 -8.16 -8.87
C THR A 151 -10.89 -8.03 -7.40
N GLU A 152 -10.00 -8.42 -6.47
CA GLU A 152 -10.26 -8.33 -5.03
C GLU A 152 -9.89 -6.95 -4.49
N TRP A 153 -10.78 -6.39 -3.67
CA TRP A 153 -10.54 -5.12 -2.99
C TRP A 153 -9.27 -5.19 -2.12
N GLY A 154 -8.39 -4.21 -2.27
CA GLY A 154 -7.10 -4.18 -1.57
C GLY A 154 -5.99 -5.06 -2.19
N ALA A 155 -6.25 -5.71 -3.33
CA ALA A 155 -5.27 -6.49 -4.09
C ALA A 155 -4.55 -5.68 -5.19
N GLY A 156 -4.50 -4.35 -5.07
CA GLY A 156 -3.81 -3.49 -6.04
C GLY A 156 -2.31 -3.78 -6.20
N GLY A 157 -1.68 -3.08 -7.13
CA GLY A 157 -0.26 -3.23 -7.45
C GLY A 157 0.70 -3.08 -6.26
N PRO A 158 1.98 -3.44 -6.42
CA PRO A 158 2.94 -3.38 -5.31
C PRO A 158 3.12 -1.98 -4.70
N LEU A 159 3.02 -0.90 -5.49
CA LEU A 159 3.07 0.47 -4.95
C LEU A 159 1.77 0.86 -4.26
N TYR A 160 0.61 0.42 -4.79
CA TYR A 160 -0.66 0.55 -4.07
C TYR A 160 -0.55 -0.04 -2.66
N ARG A 161 -0.04 -1.27 -2.54
CA ARG A 161 0.10 -1.97 -1.26
C ARG A 161 1.07 -1.26 -0.32
N ALA A 162 2.12 -0.63 -0.87
CA ALA A 162 3.03 0.21 -0.11
C ALA A 162 2.34 1.46 0.45
N CYS A 163 1.69 2.24 -0.40
CA CYS A 163 0.93 3.43 -0.01
C CYS A 163 -0.18 3.09 1.00
N HIS A 164 -0.90 2.00 0.78
CA HIS A 164 -1.93 1.51 1.71
C HIS A 164 -1.33 1.12 3.07
N ALA A 165 -0.15 0.48 3.10
CA ALA A 165 0.54 0.18 4.36
C ALA A 165 0.98 1.46 5.10
N ALA A 166 1.44 2.48 4.36
CA ALA A 166 1.77 3.79 4.92
C ALA A 166 0.53 4.50 5.49
N MET A 167 -0.60 4.44 4.78
CA MET A 167 -1.87 5.01 5.24
C MET A 167 -2.36 4.33 6.52
N ILE A 168 -2.35 2.99 6.57
CA ILE A 168 -2.70 2.26 7.80
C ILE A 168 -1.77 2.64 8.95
N ARG A 169 -0.47 2.79 8.68
CA ARG A 169 0.49 3.20 9.69
C ARG A 169 0.18 4.60 10.22
N PHE A 170 -0.08 5.56 9.32
CA PHE A 170 -0.50 6.90 9.68
C PHE A 170 -1.75 6.89 10.57
N ILE A 171 -2.82 6.19 10.16
CA ILE A 171 -4.07 6.09 10.94
C ILE A 171 -3.83 5.50 12.33
N ARG A 172 -2.92 4.52 12.47
CA ARG A 172 -2.62 3.87 13.76
C ARG A 172 -1.73 4.70 14.69
N GLU A 173 -0.86 5.54 14.13
CA GLU A 173 0.15 6.31 14.87
C GLU A 173 -0.27 7.78 15.07
N CYS A 174 -1.23 8.29 14.30
CA CYS A 174 -1.75 9.64 14.43
C CYS A 174 -2.56 9.77 15.73
N PRO A 175 -2.24 10.76 16.58
CA PRO A 175 -3.06 11.08 17.75
C PRO A 175 -4.53 11.34 17.36
N GLU A 176 -5.48 10.88 18.18
CA GLU A 176 -6.92 10.99 17.87
C GLU A 176 -7.37 12.44 17.67
N ASP A 177 -6.77 13.39 18.41
CA ASP A 177 -7.03 14.82 18.32
C ASP A 177 -6.49 15.50 17.05
N GLN A 178 -5.63 14.79 16.31
CA GLN A 178 -5.02 15.27 15.06
C GLN A 178 -5.63 14.63 13.82
N LEU A 179 -6.50 13.62 13.99
CA LEU A 179 -7.25 13.06 12.89
C LEU A 179 -8.32 14.07 12.44
N PRO A 180 -8.42 14.36 11.13
CA PRO A 180 -9.47 15.24 10.63
C PRO A 180 -10.85 14.62 10.93
N ASP A 181 -11.71 15.35 11.62
CA ASP A 181 -13.10 14.95 11.87
C ASP A 181 -13.87 14.99 10.55
N PRO A 182 -14.27 13.83 9.99
CA PRO A 182 -14.94 13.81 8.71
C PRO A 182 -16.40 14.30 8.81
N PHE A 183 -16.93 14.52 10.02
CA PHE A 183 -18.27 15.00 10.31
C PHE A 183 -18.32 16.47 10.77
N ALA A 184 -17.18 17.15 10.89
CA ALA A 184 -17.14 18.58 11.21
C ALA A 184 -17.83 19.43 10.12
N PRO A 185 -18.36 20.63 10.43
CA PRO A 185 -18.96 21.50 9.42
C PRO A 185 -18.03 21.77 8.23
N GLY A 186 -18.52 21.52 7.01
CA GLY A 186 -17.74 21.63 5.78
C GLY A 186 -16.83 20.44 5.45
N ALA A 187 -16.74 19.45 6.35
CA ALA A 187 -16.08 18.18 6.07
C ALA A 187 -16.95 17.28 5.16
N PRO A 188 -16.38 16.21 4.56
CA PRO A 188 -17.07 15.38 3.56
C PRO A 188 -18.41 14.78 4.00
N PHE A 189 -18.54 14.44 5.29
CA PHE A 189 -19.77 13.88 5.87
C PHE A 189 -20.44 14.82 6.88
N GLY A 190 -19.92 16.04 7.04
CA GLY A 190 -20.46 17.02 7.96
C GLY A 190 -21.59 17.87 7.37
N PRO A 191 -22.20 18.74 8.19
CA PRO A 191 -23.19 19.68 7.70
C PRO A 191 -22.54 20.64 6.69
N LYS A 192 -23.24 20.89 5.57
CA LYS A 192 -22.76 21.81 4.53
C LYS A 192 -22.63 23.21 5.11
N LEU A 193 -21.51 23.87 4.83
CA LEU A 193 -21.34 25.28 5.17
C LEU A 193 -22.30 26.14 4.32
N PRO A 194 -22.81 27.25 4.87
CA PRO A 194 -23.60 28.19 4.09
C PRO A 194 -22.78 28.70 2.90
N PRO A 195 -23.42 28.95 1.74
CA PRO A 195 -22.72 29.45 0.55
C PRO A 195 -22.03 30.77 0.87
N THR A 196 -20.76 30.90 0.47
CA THR A 196 -20.02 32.16 0.58
C THR A 196 -20.62 33.15 -0.41
N LEU A 197 -21.38 34.13 0.08
CA LEU A 197 -21.92 35.20 -0.77
C LEU A 197 -20.79 36.13 -1.19
N SER A 198 -20.34 36.01 -2.43
CA SER A 198 -19.49 37.02 -3.07
C SER A 198 -20.36 37.97 -3.90
N ILE A 199 -20.11 39.27 -3.77
CA ILE A 199 -20.73 40.27 -4.64
C ILE A 199 -20.08 40.12 -6.02
N VAL A 200 -20.85 39.70 -7.01
CA VAL A 200 -20.43 39.76 -8.42
C VAL A 200 -20.38 41.23 -8.80
N GLY A 201 -19.17 41.77 -8.93
CA GLY A 201 -18.94 43.14 -9.38
C GLY A 201 -19.48 43.34 -10.81
N LYS A 202 -20.07 44.51 -11.06
CA LYS A 202 -20.61 44.94 -12.35
C LYS A 202 -19.52 45.13 -13.40
#